data_AF-A0A5C6XPJ7-F1
#
_entry.id   AF-A0A5C6XPJ7-F1
#
_cell.length_a   1.000
_cell.length_b   1.000
_cell.length_c   1.000
_cell.angle_alpha   90.00
_cell.angle_beta   90.00
_cell.angle_gamma   90.00
#
_symmetry.space_group_name_H-M   'P 1'
#
loop_
_entity.id
_entity.type
_entity.pdbx_description
1 polymer ?
#
loop_
_entity_poly.entity_id
_entity_poly.type
_entity_poly.pdbx_seq_one_letter_code
_entity_poly.pdbx_strand_id
1 'polypeptide(L)'
;MSFGALIEKFRAVALERLERMNALLVNLERSPDDPEAVEEILREIHTLKGEAKMMGFADVNLVAHQTEHLLLDEPTGAHITQPERVELIFEGLDLMRALMTKSAGNATQSLDLSGFVDRVNHLRDGAPAKINPHDPAAQQPASPPEKGNETPTQGHVSAAENAPTADAQPLDSKEESSHSNTPIAASDSASAAAVATPAAPSAPPVASSPQPTRARI
;
A
#
# COMPACT_ATOMS: atom_id res chain seq x y z
N MET A 1 13.17 3.15 26.46
CA MET A 1 12.02 2.35 25.98
C MET A 1 12.44 0.90 26.00
N SER A 2 11.66 -0.01 26.61
CA SER A 2 12.00 -1.43 26.60
C SER A 2 11.72 -2.02 25.21
N PHE A 3 12.37 -3.14 24.87
CA PHE A 3 12.13 -3.84 23.61
C PHE A 3 10.65 -4.29 23.48
N GLY A 4 10.05 -4.75 24.58
CA GLY A 4 8.61 -5.07 24.61
C GLY A 4 7.72 -3.86 24.32
N ALA A 5 8.04 -2.68 24.85
CA ALA A 5 7.29 -1.46 24.54
C ALA A 5 7.42 -1.02 23.07
N LEU A 6 8.58 -1.29 22.44
CA LEU A 6 8.77 -1.06 21.00
C LEU A 6 7.91 -2.02 20.16
N ILE A 7 7.82 -3.29 20.54
CA ILE A 7 6.96 -4.28 19.88
C ILE A 7 5.49 -3.87 19.97
N GLU A 8 5.01 -3.48 21.15
CA GLU A 8 3.60 -3.07 21.30
C GLU A 8 3.29 -1.80 20.49
N LYS A 9 4.24 -0.85 20.45
CA LYS A 9 4.11 0.32 19.57
C LYS A 9 4.05 -0.07 18.10
N PHE A 10 4.93 -0.97 17.65
CA PHE A 10 4.93 -1.48 16.28
C PHE A 10 3.60 -2.16 15.94
N ARG A 11 3.09 -3.04 16.81
CA ARG A 11 1.79 -3.69 16.63
C ARG A 11 0.65 -2.70 16.48
N ALA A 12 0.59 -1.68 17.36
CA ALA A 12 -0.45 -0.66 17.28
C ALA A 12 -0.43 0.08 15.92
N VAL A 13 0.76 0.50 15.46
CA VAL A 13 0.93 1.18 14.17
C VAL A 13 0.62 0.26 12.99
N ALA A 14 1.04 -1.00 13.06
CA ALA A 14 0.75 -1.99 12.03
C ALA A 14 -0.76 -2.24 11.89
N LEU A 15 -1.48 -2.35 13.01
CA LEU A 15 -2.94 -2.55 13.01
C LEU A 15 -3.69 -1.37 12.39
N GLU A 16 -3.31 -0.13 12.72
CA GLU A 16 -3.88 1.07 12.12
C GLU A 16 -3.70 1.08 10.59
N ARG A 17 -2.51 0.66 10.12
CA ARG A 17 -2.23 0.58 8.68
C ARG A 17 -2.99 -0.54 7.98
N LEU A 18 -3.14 -1.69 8.63
CA LEU A 18 -3.99 -2.77 8.13
C LEU A 18 -5.45 -2.33 8.00
N GLU A 19 -5.95 -1.52 8.94
CA GLU A 19 -7.30 -0.94 8.85
C GLU A 19 -7.42 0.05 7.69
N ARG A 20 -6.42 0.92 7.48
CA ARG A 20 -6.36 1.85 6.35
C ARG A 20 -6.36 1.12 5.00
N MET A 21 -5.48 0.13 4.83
CA MET A 21 -5.42 -0.68 3.61
C MET A 21 -6.74 -1.42 3.34
N ASN A 22 -7.39 -1.93 4.40
CA ASN A 22 -8.70 -2.59 4.26
C ASN A 22 -9.78 -1.61 3.76
N ALA A 23 -9.81 -0.38 4.28
CA ALA A 23 -10.75 0.63 3.81
C ALA A 23 -10.50 1.03 2.35
N LEU A 24 -9.24 1.19 1.95
CA LEU A 24 -8.86 1.47 0.56
C LEU A 24 -9.28 0.31 -0.36
N LEU A 25 -9.07 -0.94 0.06
CA LEU A 25 -9.43 -2.11 -0.74
C LEU A 25 -10.95 -2.24 -0.94
N VAL A 26 -11.74 -1.98 0.11
CA VAL A 26 -13.22 -1.91 0.00
C VAL A 26 -13.67 -0.80 -0.93
N ASN A 27 -12.97 0.33 -0.96
CA ASN A 27 -13.27 1.40 -1.92
C ASN A 27 -12.93 0.97 -3.35
N LEU A 28 -11.82 0.28 -3.55
CA LEU A 28 -11.39 -0.25 -4.85
C LEU A 28 -12.36 -1.30 -5.40
N GLU A 29 -12.98 -2.13 -4.55
CA GLU A 29 -14.06 -3.04 -4.95
C GLU A 29 -15.28 -2.29 -5.55
N ARG A 30 -15.56 -1.08 -5.06
CA ARG A 30 -16.67 -0.24 -5.54
C ARG A 30 -16.28 0.60 -6.77
N SER A 31 -15.02 1.01 -6.83
CA SER A 31 -14.43 1.88 -7.85
C SER A 31 -13.13 1.25 -8.37
N PRO A 32 -13.20 0.31 -9.33
CA PRO A 32 -12.04 -0.44 -9.84
C PRO A 32 -10.95 0.41 -10.49
N ASP A 33 -11.34 1.56 -11.03
CA ASP A 33 -10.49 2.42 -11.87
C ASP A 33 -9.79 3.52 -11.05
N ASP A 34 -9.49 3.25 -9.78
CA ASP A 34 -8.79 4.17 -8.87
C ASP A 34 -7.32 3.72 -8.66
N PRO A 35 -6.39 4.15 -9.53
CA PRO A 35 -4.97 3.79 -9.40
C PRO A 35 -4.30 4.41 -8.17
N GLU A 36 -4.84 5.51 -7.63
CA GLU A 36 -4.28 6.15 -6.44
C GLU A 36 -4.49 5.26 -5.21
N ALA A 37 -5.68 4.65 -5.08
CA ALA A 37 -5.97 3.69 -4.01
C ALA A 37 -5.02 2.47 -4.05
N VAL A 38 -4.73 1.95 -5.25
CA VAL A 38 -3.78 0.83 -5.44
C VAL A 38 -2.37 1.23 -5.02
N GLU A 39 -1.92 2.40 -5.45
CA GLU A 39 -0.60 2.92 -5.11
C GLU A 39 -0.45 3.14 -3.60
N GLU A 40 -1.49 3.66 -2.94
CA GLU A 40 -1.49 3.87 -1.49
C GLU A 40 -1.39 2.53 -0.73
N ILE A 41 -2.16 1.50 -1.13
CA ILE A 41 -2.07 0.16 -0.52
C ILE A 41 -0.66 -0.42 -0.71
N LEU A 42 -0.09 -0.29 -1.91
CA LEU A 42 1.27 -0.78 -2.20
C LEU A 42 2.34 -0.10 -1.32
N ARG A 43 2.24 1.22 -1.11
CA ARG A 43 3.18 1.94 -0.23
C ARG A 43 3.05 1.50 1.22
N GLU A 44 1.83 1.32 1.70
CA GLU A 44 1.55 0.88 3.07
C GLU A 44 2.09 -0.54 3.32
N ILE A 45 1.83 -1.47 2.39
CA ILE A 45 2.27 -2.85 2.54
C ILE A 45 3.79 -3.00 2.41
N HIS A 46 4.42 -2.25 1.52
CA HIS A 46 5.88 -2.23 1.37
C HIS A 46 6.56 -1.77 2.67
N THR A 47 6.02 -0.72 3.28
CA THR A 47 6.48 -0.23 4.58
C THR A 47 6.29 -1.30 5.66
N LEU A 48 5.17 -2.05 5.63
CA LEU A 48 4.83 -3.02 6.68
C LEU A 48 5.77 -4.21 6.61
N LYS A 49 6.03 -4.68 5.39
CA LYS A 49 7.01 -5.71 5.09
C LYS A 49 8.39 -5.34 5.64
N GLY A 50 8.85 -4.11 5.40
CA GLY A 50 10.14 -3.61 5.87
C GLY A 50 10.24 -3.58 7.39
N GLU A 51 9.26 -2.98 8.04
CA GLU A 51 9.21 -2.89 9.51
C GLU A 51 9.06 -4.27 10.17
N ALA A 52 8.20 -5.14 9.63
CA ALA A 52 8.04 -6.51 10.12
C ALA A 52 9.36 -7.30 10.06
N LYS A 53 10.13 -7.13 8.99
CA LYS A 53 11.48 -7.73 8.86
C LYS A 53 12.43 -7.19 9.92
N MET A 54 12.46 -5.88 10.14
CA MET A 54 13.32 -5.25 11.15
C MET A 54 12.96 -5.67 12.58
N MET A 55 11.67 -5.87 12.84
CA MET A 55 11.14 -6.26 14.15
C MET A 55 11.15 -7.78 14.39
N GLY A 56 11.55 -8.58 13.40
CA GLY A 56 11.64 -10.05 13.51
C GLY A 56 10.30 -10.79 13.36
N PHE A 57 9.27 -10.15 12.81
CA PHE A 57 7.97 -10.76 12.54
C PHE A 57 8.00 -11.48 11.17
N ALA A 58 8.65 -12.64 11.12
CA ALA A 58 8.86 -13.40 9.89
C ALA A 58 7.56 -13.78 9.17
N ASP A 59 6.56 -14.28 9.88
CA ASP A 59 5.26 -14.68 9.31
C ASP A 59 4.53 -13.48 8.69
N VAL A 60 4.61 -12.31 9.33
CA VAL A 60 3.97 -11.09 8.85
C VAL A 60 4.69 -10.56 7.63
N ASN A 61 6.02 -10.62 7.64
CA ASN A 61 6.84 -10.28 6.48
C ASN A 61 6.50 -11.18 5.28
N LEU A 62 6.33 -12.49 5.51
CA LEU A 62 5.94 -13.44 4.47
C LEU A 62 4.57 -13.09 3.88
N VAL A 63 3.55 -12.91 4.71
CA VAL A 63 2.19 -12.57 4.23
C VAL A 63 2.19 -11.22 3.51
N ALA A 64 2.82 -10.19 4.07
CA ALA A 64 2.93 -8.87 3.45
C ALA A 64 3.57 -8.94 2.05
N HIS A 65 4.63 -9.74 1.90
CA HIS A 65 5.31 -9.94 0.63
C HIS A 65 4.41 -10.64 -0.41
N GLN A 66 3.68 -11.69 -0.03
CA GLN A 66 2.75 -12.37 -0.94
C GLN A 66 1.59 -11.45 -1.37
N THR A 67 1.04 -10.66 -0.44
CA THR A 67 -0.02 -9.71 -0.74
C THR A 67 0.49 -8.54 -1.60
N GLU A 68 1.71 -8.04 -1.36
CA GLU A 68 2.36 -7.02 -2.22
C GLU A 68 2.50 -7.53 -3.66
N HIS A 69 2.89 -8.80 -3.85
CA HIS A 69 2.96 -9.39 -5.19
C HIS A 69 1.61 -9.41 -5.90
N LEU A 70 0.52 -9.76 -5.20
CA LEU A 70 -0.83 -9.72 -5.79
C LEU A 70 -1.22 -8.31 -6.27
N LEU A 71 -0.71 -7.26 -5.63
CA LEU A 71 -0.97 -5.88 -6.02
C LEU A 71 -0.04 -5.40 -7.14
N LEU A 72 1.20 -5.88 -7.18
CA LEU A 72 2.22 -5.48 -8.17
C LEU A 72 1.97 -6.05 -9.57
N ASP A 73 1.36 -7.21 -9.68
CA ASP A 73 1.07 -7.83 -10.98
C ASP A 73 0.12 -6.97 -11.84
N GLU A 74 -0.62 -6.04 -11.23
CA GLU A 74 -1.62 -5.24 -11.93
C GLU A 74 -1.63 -3.75 -11.49
N PRO A 75 -0.63 -2.97 -11.93
CA PRO A 75 -0.46 -1.58 -11.50
C PRO A 75 -1.56 -0.64 -12.02
N THR A 76 -2.33 -1.04 -13.03
CA THR A 76 -3.45 -0.28 -13.59
C THR A 76 -4.79 -0.50 -12.85
N GLY A 77 -4.85 -1.40 -11.86
CA GLY A 77 -6.09 -1.69 -11.11
C GLY A 77 -7.12 -2.56 -11.84
N ALA A 78 -7.07 -2.62 -13.17
CA ALA A 78 -8.06 -3.28 -14.04
C ALA A 78 -8.34 -4.76 -13.71
N HIS A 79 -7.35 -5.50 -13.21
CA HIS A 79 -7.48 -6.89 -12.76
C HIS A 79 -7.32 -7.10 -11.25
N ILE A 80 -7.09 -6.04 -10.46
CA ILE A 80 -7.12 -6.16 -9.00
C ILE A 80 -8.51 -6.61 -8.55
N THR A 81 -9.56 -6.19 -9.26
CA THR A 81 -10.96 -6.54 -8.97
C THR A 81 -11.39 -7.93 -9.41
N GLN A 82 -10.47 -8.78 -9.90
CA GLN A 82 -10.77 -10.20 -10.09
C GLN A 82 -11.14 -10.80 -8.72
N PRO A 83 -12.32 -11.44 -8.57
CA PRO A 83 -12.83 -11.86 -7.25
C PRO A 83 -11.84 -12.68 -6.44
N GLU A 84 -11.17 -13.65 -7.07
CA GLU A 84 -10.17 -14.51 -6.44
C GLU A 84 -8.93 -13.73 -5.95
N ARG A 85 -8.51 -12.69 -6.70
CA ARG A 85 -7.38 -11.84 -6.31
C ARG A 85 -7.75 -10.96 -5.11
N VAL A 86 -8.91 -10.31 -5.16
CA VAL A 86 -9.41 -9.48 -4.06
C VAL A 86 -9.54 -10.30 -2.78
N GLU A 87 -10.12 -11.50 -2.87
CA GLU A 87 -10.28 -12.40 -1.74
C GLU A 87 -8.95 -12.75 -1.08
N LEU A 88 -7.93 -13.10 -1.88
CA LEU A 88 -6.59 -13.37 -1.34
C LEU A 88 -5.91 -12.13 -0.75
N ILE A 89 -6.16 -10.94 -1.29
CA ILE A 89 -5.63 -9.70 -0.70
C ILE A 89 -6.27 -9.46 0.68
N PHE A 90 -7.61 -9.56 0.80
CA PHE A 90 -8.29 -9.45 2.09
C PHE A 90 -7.83 -10.51 3.09
N GLU A 91 -7.70 -11.75 2.65
CA GLU A 91 -7.18 -12.82 3.50
C GLU A 91 -5.77 -12.50 4.00
N GLY A 92 -4.90 -11.96 3.14
CA GLY A 92 -3.56 -11.50 3.53
C GLY A 92 -3.61 -10.41 4.61
N LEU A 93 -4.49 -9.41 4.47
CA LEU A 93 -4.69 -8.38 5.50
C LEU A 93 -5.17 -8.98 6.83
N ASP A 94 -6.10 -9.93 6.77
CA ASP A 94 -6.66 -10.60 7.95
C ASP A 94 -5.64 -11.49 8.66
N LEU A 95 -4.83 -12.25 7.91
CA LEU A 95 -3.73 -13.04 8.44
C LEU A 95 -2.69 -12.16 9.13
N MET A 96 -2.28 -11.03 8.52
CA MET A 96 -1.38 -10.07 9.16
C MET A 96 -1.98 -9.50 10.46
N ARG A 97 -3.27 -9.19 10.47
CA ARG A 97 -3.97 -8.71 11.68
C ARG A 97 -3.98 -9.77 12.79
N ALA A 98 -4.25 -11.03 12.44
CA ALA A 98 -4.21 -12.14 13.39
C ALA A 98 -2.80 -12.34 13.98
N LEU A 99 -1.76 -12.24 13.14
CA LEU A 99 -0.37 -12.34 13.58
C LEU A 99 0.05 -11.15 14.46
N MET A 100 -0.44 -9.94 14.19
CA MET A 100 -0.17 -8.74 14.99
C MET A 100 -0.87 -8.75 16.36
N THR A 101 -2.06 -9.32 16.45
CA THR A 101 -2.84 -9.37 17.71
C THR A 101 -2.42 -10.51 18.63
N LYS A 102 -1.64 -11.48 18.14
CA LYS A 102 -1.18 -12.61 18.94
C LYS A 102 -0.14 -12.16 19.99
N SER A 103 -0.54 -12.09 21.25
CA SER A 103 0.36 -11.76 22.36
C SER A 103 1.44 -12.83 22.58
N ALA A 104 2.60 -12.42 23.10
CA ALA A 104 3.71 -13.32 23.44
C ALA A 104 3.31 -14.42 24.46
N GLY A 105 2.23 -14.21 25.22
CA GLY A 105 1.68 -15.22 26.14
C GLY A 105 0.87 -16.34 25.47
N ASN A 106 0.53 -16.20 24.18
CA ASN A 106 -0.29 -17.16 23.42
C ASN A 106 0.51 -17.83 22.29
N ALA A 107 1.83 -17.93 22.47
CA ALA A 107 2.81 -18.34 21.46
C ALA A 107 2.55 -19.72 20.82
N THR A 108 1.73 -20.58 21.44
CA THR A 108 1.63 -22.00 21.12
C THR A 108 0.93 -22.36 19.80
N GLN A 109 0.22 -21.43 19.15
CA GLN A 109 -0.46 -21.72 17.87
C GLN A 109 0.19 -20.98 16.69
N SER A 110 1.26 -21.53 16.13
CA SER A 110 1.75 -21.09 14.82
C SER A 110 0.60 -21.20 13.80
N LEU A 111 0.34 -20.12 13.05
CA LEU A 111 -0.61 -20.17 11.95
C LEU A 111 0.06 -20.88 10.78
N ASP A 112 -0.61 -21.88 10.22
CA ASP A 112 -0.17 -22.48 8.97
C ASP A 112 -0.50 -21.53 7.80
N LEU A 113 0.54 -21.02 7.16
CA LEU A 113 0.45 -20.09 6.03
C LEU A 113 0.64 -20.78 4.67
N SER A 114 0.96 -22.07 4.65
CA SER A 114 1.28 -22.81 3.42
C SER A 114 0.14 -22.74 2.40
N GLY A 115 -1.09 -22.99 2.85
CA GLY A 115 -2.27 -22.94 1.98
C GLY A 115 -2.53 -21.55 1.38
N PHE A 116 -2.22 -20.47 2.10
CA PHE A 116 -2.33 -19.11 1.57
C PHE A 116 -1.27 -18.87 0.49
N VAL A 117 0.00 -19.18 0.79
CA VAL A 117 1.12 -19.04 -0.16
C VAL A 117 0.87 -19.84 -1.44
N ASP A 118 0.35 -21.06 -1.32
CA ASP A 118 0.08 -21.93 -2.46
C ASP A 118 -1.00 -21.35 -3.37
N ARG A 119 -2.07 -20.78 -2.81
CA ARG A 119 -3.13 -20.12 -3.59
C ARG A 119 -2.62 -18.86 -4.28
N VAL A 120 -1.80 -18.05 -3.62
CA VAL A 120 -1.16 -16.88 -4.23
C VAL A 120 -0.30 -17.28 -5.42
N ASN A 121 0.56 -18.30 -5.25
CA ASN A 121 1.38 -18.80 -6.35
C ASN A 121 0.54 -19.40 -7.49
N HIS A 122 -0.52 -20.15 -7.17
CA HIS A 122 -1.42 -20.74 -8.17
C HIS A 122 -2.11 -19.69 -9.03
N LEU A 123 -2.61 -18.61 -8.39
CA LEU A 123 -3.25 -17.50 -9.07
C LEU A 123 -2.27 -16.76 -10.00
N ARG A 124 -1.00 -16.62 -9.58
CA ARG A 124 0.05 -16.00 -10.37
C ARG A 124 0.45 -16.86 -11.57
N ASP A 125 0.71 -18.14 -11.34
CA ASP A 125 1.36 -19.00 -12.32
C ASP A 125 0.37 -19.62 -13.33
N GLY A 126 -0.94 -19.39 -13.15
CA GLY A 126 -1.98 -19.96 -14.02
C GLY A 126 -2.02 -21.48 -13.89
N ALA A 127 -2.34 -21.96 -12.69
CA ALA A 127 -2.32 -23.38 -12.32
C ALA A 127 -0.94 -24.07 -12.29
N PRO A 128 -0.80 -25.11 -11.45
CA PRO A 128 0.16 -25.14 -10.33
C PRO A 128 1.63 -25.10 -10.78
N ALA A 129 2.40 -24.13 -10.27
CA ALA A 129 3.85 -24.19 -10.28
C ALA A 129 4.40 -24.68 -8.94
N LYS A 130 5.40 -25.56 -9.04
CA LYS A 130 6.04 -26.29 -7.96
C LYS A 130 6.77 -25.34 -7.00
N ILE A 131 6.47 -25.48 -5.72
CA ILE A 131 7.22 -24.86 -4.62
C ILE A 131 8.55 -25.59 -4.47
N ASN A 132 9.67 -24.89 -4.65
CA ASN A 132 10.95 -25.33 -4.10
C ASN A 132 11.13 -24.61 -2.75
N PRO A 133 11.01 -25.31 -1.62
CA PRO A 133 11.37 -24.74 -0.34
C PRO A 133 12.91 -24.72 -0.21
N HIS A 134 13.41 -23.63 0.39
CA HIS A 134 14.79 -23.39 0.81
C HIS A 134 15.79 -22.84 -0.23
N ASP A 135 16.09 -21.55 -0.12
CA ASP A 135 17.49 -21.08 -0.12
C ASP A 135 17.66 -19.91 0.88
N PRO A 136 18.42 -20.07 1.97
CA PRO A 136 18.79 -18.98 2.86
C PRO A 136 20.16 -18.45 2.45
N ALA A 137 20.20 -17.45 1.58
CA ALA A 137 21.46 -16.76 1.26
C ALA A 137 21.28 -15.25 1.27
N ALA A 138 21.98 -14.65 2.23
CA ALA A 138 22.15 -13.22 2.42
C ALA A 138 22.53 -12.49 1.13
N GLN A 139 22.01 -11.28 0.97
CA GLN A 139 22.69 -10.20 0.26
C GLN A 139 22.12 -8.84 0.71
N GLN A 140 22.95 -8.13 1.48
CA GLN A 140 22.94 -6.68 1.67
C GLN A 140 24.35 -6.19 1.27
N PRO A 141 24.56 -4.90 1.03
CA PRO A 141 24.25 -4.14 -0.19
C PRO A 141 25.54 -3.76 -0.95
N ALA A 142 25.48 -3.59 -2.27
CA ALA A 142 26.61 -3.04 -3.02
C ALA A 142 26.49 -1.51 -3.12
N SER A 143 27.33 -0.80 -2.36
CA SER A 143 27.70 0.59 -2.64
C SER A 143 28.69 0.67 -3.83
N PRO A 144 28.79 1.83 -4.51
CA PRO A 144 29.49 1.98 -5.80
C PRO A 144 31.02 1.97 -5.69
N PRO A 145 31.77 1.56 -6.74
CA PRO A 145 33.22 1.66 -6.73
C PRO A 145 33.71 3.02 -7.26
N GLU A 146 34.41 3.77 -6.41
CA GLU A 146 35.44 4.73 -6.82
C GLU A 146 36.82 4.05 -6.76
N LYS A 147 37.58 4.10 -7.86
CA LYS A 147 39.02 4.44 -7.90
C LYS A 147 39.60 4.34 -9.33
N GLY A 148 40.08 5.49 -9.84
CA GLY A 148 41.52 5.74 -9.97
C GLY A 148 42.30 5.18 -11.17
N ASN A 149 42.71 6.13 -12.01
CA ASN A 149 44.01 6.28 -12.69
C ASN A 149 44.27 5.78 -14.13
N GLU A 150 44.47 6.80 -14.99
CA GLU A 150 45.63 7.03 -15.87
C GLU A 150 45.74 6.34 -17.26
N THR A 151 45.38 7.14 -18.27
CA THR A 151 45.99 7.37 -19.61
C THR A 151 47.54 7.27 -19.57
N PRO A 152 48.32 6.90 -20.64
CA PRO A 152 48.22 7.50 -21.99
C PRO A 152 48.68 6.67 -23.22
N THR A 153 48.24 7.07 -24.43
CA THR A 153 49.11 7.44 -25.59
C THR A 153 48.33 7.67 -26.90
N GLN A 154 48.35 8.95 -27.31
CA GLN A 154 48.40 9.60 -28.63
C GLN A 154 47.88 8.92 -29.92
N GLY A 155 47.07 9.71 -30.66
CA GLY A 155 47.49 10.20 -31.98
C GLY A 155 46.48 10.08 -33.13
N HIS A 156 45.65 11.10 -33.35
CA HIS A 156 45.46 11.65 -34.71
C HIS A 156 44.90 13.08 -34.68
N VAL A 157 45.52 13.91 -35.51
CA VAL A 157 45.34 15.35 -35.71
C VAL A 157 44.06 15.65 -36.52
N SER A 158 43.41 16.78 -36.24
CA SER A 158 43.12 17.80 -37.26
C SER A 158 42.58 19.10 -36.63
N ALA A 159 43.13 20.21 -37.11
CA ALA A 159 42.95 21.57 -36.66
C ALA A 159 41.66 22.24 -37.16
N ALA A 160 41.14 23.20 -36.39
CA ALA A 160 40.64 24.47 -36.92
C ALA A 160 40.60 25.53 -35.81
N GLU A 161 41.27 26.63 -36.13
CA GLU A 161 41.62 27.80 -35.35
C GLU A 161 40.52 28.88 -35.49
N ASN A 162 40.14 29.54 -34.38
CA ASN A 162 40.20 31.01 -34.22
C ASN A 162 39.46 31.47 -32.95
N ALA A 163 40.21 32.14 -32.06
CA ALA A 163 39.69 33.08 -31.07
C ALA A 163 39.61 34.49 -31.71
N PRO A 164 38.90 35.48 -31.12
CA PRO A 164 39.58 36.24 -30.08
C PRO A 164 38.71 36.69 -28.88
N THR A 165 39.46 36.99 -27.84
CA THR A 165 39.19 37.59 -26.53
C THR A 165 38.58 39.00 -26.59
N ALA A 166 37.73 39.36 -25.61
CA ALA A 166 37.82 40.63 -24.84
C ALA A 166 36.67 40.78 -23.81
N ASP A 167 37.08 40.92 -22.54
CA ASP A 167 36.70 41.95 -21.54
C ASP A 167 35.26 42.52 -21.47
N ALA A 168 34.62 42.40 -20.28
CA ALA A 168 33.99 43.47 -19.47
C ALA A 168 32.90 42.94 -18.50
N GLN A 169 32.97 43.33 -17.22
CA GLN A 169 31.88 43.24 -16.21
C GLN A 169 30.89 44.45 -16.36
N PRO A 170 29.93 44.70 -15.42
CA PRO A 170 28.66 44.01 -15.14
C PRO A 170 27.45 45.00 -15.16
N LEU A 171 26.18 44.53 -15.25
CA LEU A 171 25.00 45.39 -14.99
C LEU A 171 23.83 44.66 -14.31
N ASP A 172 23.60 45.06 -13.05
CA ASP A 172 22.34 45.44 -12.37
C ASP A 172 21.00 44.81 -12.81
N SER A 173 20.28 44.22 -11.84
CA SER A 173 18.82 44.39 -11.68
C SER A 173 18.37 44.04 -10.26
N LYS A 174 17.72 45.02 -9.64
CA LYS A 174 16.89 45.04 -8.41
C LYS A 174 15.74 44.00 -8.50
N GLU A 175 15.08 43.51 -7.45
CA GLU A 175 14.23 44.14 -6.41
C GLU A 175 13.84 42.98 -5.46
N GLU A 176 14.21 42.93 -4.18
CA GLU A 176 13.60 43.53 -2.97
C GLU A 176 12.14 43.12 -2.61
N SER A 177 12.08 42.31 -1.55
CA SER A 177 11.10 42.27 -0.44
C SER A 177 9.67 41.73 -0.64
N SER A 178 9.27 40.86 0.29
CA SER A 178 8.03 41.11 1.04
C SER A 178 8.06 40.40 2.40
N HIS A 179 8.00 41.19 3.47
CA HIS A 179 7.65 40.77 4.82
C HIS A 179 6.39 41.53 5.25
N SER A 180 5.56 40.83 6.03
CA SER A 180 4.67 41.35 7.06
C SER A 180 3.22 41.77 6.70
N ASN A 181 2.31 40.85 7.03
CA ASN A 181 1.31 40.92 8.12
C ASN A 181 0.20 42.02 8.16
N THR A 182 -1.04 41.50 8.23
CA THR A 182 -2.21 41.90 9.09
C THR A 182 -3.21 43.00 8.63
N PRO A 183 -4.45 43.08 9.23
CA PRO A 183 -5.70 42.66 8.56
C PRO A 183 -6.84 43.71 8.63
N ILE A 184 -7.96 43.58 7.88
CA ILE A 184 -9.21 44.31 8.21
C ILE A 184 -10.47 43.59 7.68
N ALA A 185 -11.49 43.52 8.57
CA ALA A 185 -12.94 43.69 8.34
C ALA A 185 -13.84 42.50 8.73
N ALA A 186 -14.58 42.72 9.82
CA ALA A 186 -15.78 42.01 10.23
C ALA A 186 -17.02 42.58 9.51
N SER A 187 -18.07 41.76 9.34
CA SER A 187 -19.41 41.96 9.92
C SER A 187 -20.49 41.13 9.19
N ASP A 188 -21.06 40.18 9.93
CA ASP A 188 -22.49 40.00 10.20
C ASP A 188 -23.49 39.66 9.07
N SER A 189 -24.07 38.46 9.11
CA SER A 189 -25.52 38.28 9.33
C SER A 189 -25.94 36.81 9.36
N ALA A 190 -26.79 36.54 10.35
CA ALA A 190 -27.40 35.26 10.70
C ALA A 190 -28.48 34.77 9.72
N SER A 191 -28.76 33.46 9.72
CA SER A 191 -30.14 32.95 9.77
C SER A 191 -30.24 31.46 10.14
N ALA A 192 -30.82 31.24 11.32
CA ALA A 192 -31.79 30.22 11.75
C ALA A 192 -31.65 28.71 11.42
N ALA A 193 -31.73 27.94 12.51
CA ALA A 193 -31.93 26.49 12.60
C ALA A 193 -33.41 26.06 12.43
N ALA A 194 -33.65 24.80 12.01
CA ALA A 194 -34.67 23.90 12.60
C ALA A 194 -34.71 22.50 11.95
N VAL A 195 -34.34 21.48 12.74
CA VAL A 195 -35.00 20.19 13.03
C VAL A 195 -35.88 19.50 11.95
N ALA A 196 -35.50 18.26 11.57
CA ALA A 196 -36.40 17.08 11.56
C ALA A 196 -35.60 15.77 11.40
N THR A 197 -35.90 14.76 12.23
CA THR A 197 -35.34 13.39 12.26
C THR A 197 -36.30 12.39 11.54
N PRO A 198 -36.06 11.06 11.51
CA PRO A 198 -35.89 10.26 10.30
C PRO A 198 -37.13 9.39 9.92
N ALA A 199 -37.18 8.88 8.69
CA ALA A 199 -38.17 7.88 8.26
C ALA A 199 -37.48 6.57 7.80
N ALA A 200 -37.92 5.46 8.39
CA ALA A 200 -37.44 4.09 8.24
C ALA A 200 -38.01 3.39 6.98
N PRO A 201 -37.48 2.22 6.57
CA PRO A 201 -37.76 1.59 5.28
C PRO A 201 -39.01 0.69 5.25
N SER A 202 -39.68 0.65 4.10
CA SER A 202 -40.84 -0.20 3.78
C SER A 202 -40.47 -1.68 3.67
N ALA A 203 -41.20 -2.54 4.41
CA ALA A 203 -41.22 -3.99 4.25
C ALA A 203 -42.25 -4.43 3.17
N PRO A 204 -42.05 -5.57 2.48
CA PRO A 204 -43.02 -6.11 1.52
C PRO A 204 -44.14 -6.92 2.22
N PRO A 205 -45.35 -7.01 1.63
CA PRO A 205 -46.45 -7.77 2.22
C PRO A 205 -46.34 -9.28 1.94
N VAL A 206 -46.56 -10.04 3.00
CA VAL A 206 -46.74 -11.50 3.02
C VAL A 206 -48.18 -11.82 2.59
N ALA A 207 -48.37 -12.69 1.60
CA ALA A 207 -49.66 -13.30 1.26
C ALA A 207 -49.43 -14.78 0.92
N SER A 208 -49.75 -15.71 1.81
CA SER A 208 -51.07 -16.36 1.98
C SER A 208 -51.20 -17.65 1.16
N SER A 209 -50.98 -18.78 1.83
CA SER A 209 -51.52 -20.12 1.54
C SER A 209 -52.26 -20.55 2.83
N PRO A 210 -53.33 -21.39 2.84
CA PRO A 210 -53.56 -22.55 1.96
C PRO A 210 -55.04 -22.83 1.58
N GLN A 211 -55.30 -23.76 0.63
CA GLN A 211 -56.47 -24.66 0.70
C GLN A 211 -56.17 -26.03 0.04
N PRO A 212 -56.55 -27.16 0.67
CA PRO A 212 -56.45 -28.49 0.08
C PRO A 212 -57.71 -28.82 -0.76
N THR A 213 -57.52 -29.14 -2.05
CA THR A 213 -58.60 -29.64 -2.89
C THR A 213 -58.91 -31.10 -2.54
N ARG A 214 -60.17 -31.31 -2.16
CA ARG A 214 -60.80 -32.57 -1.78
C ARG A 214 -60.95 -33.51 -2.98
N ALA A 215 -60.67 -34.79 -2.75
CA ALA A 215 -60.91 -35.90 -3.67
C ALA A 215 -62.39 -36.07 -4.04
N ARG A 216 -62.67 -36.52 -5.28
CA ARG A 216 -63.82 -37.36 -5.62
C ARG A 216 -63.64 -38.08 -6.97
N ILE A 217 -63.66 -39.42 -6.86
CA ILE A 217 -64.17 -40.48 -7.77
C ILE A 217 -63.63 -40.48 -9.21
#